data_AF-A0A177HU63-F1
#
_entry.id   AF-A0A177HU63-F1
#
_cell.length_a   1.000
_cell.length_b   1.000
_cell.length_c   1.000
_cell.angle_alpha   90.00
_cell.angle_beta   90.00
_cell.angle_gamma   90.00
#
_symmetry.space_group_name_H-M   'P 1'
#
loop_
_entity.id
_entity.type
_entity.pdbx_description
1 polymer ?
#
loop_
_entity_poly.entity_id
_entity_poly.type
_entity_poly.pdbx_seq_one_letter_code
_entity_poly.pdbx_strand_id
1 'polypeptide(L)' 'MGTREDITRATTAGREAGRNGEPPTACPYPRTSLLRTAWIRGYAEARPVAARPEMPR' A
#
# COMPACT_ATOMS: atom_id res chain seq x y z
N MET A 1 -0.61 -7.13 -23.16
CA MET A 1 -0.56 -6.06 -22.14
C MET A 1 -0.93 -6.68 -20.81
N GLY A 2 0.07 -6.96 -19.99
CA GLY A 2 0.04 -7.97 -18.93
C GLY A 2 -0.50 -7.45 -17.60
N THR A 3 -1.80 -7.63 -17.37
CA THR A 3 -2.48 -7.26 -16.12
C THR A 3 -1.80 -7.83 -14.88
N ARG A 4 -1.19 -9.01 -14.98
CA ARG A 4 -0.46 -9.66 -13.87
C ARG A 4 0.83 -8.92 -13.51
N GLU A 5 1.60 -8.47 -14.50
CA GLU A 5 2.82 -7.70 -14.27
C GLU A 5 2.50 -6.33 -13.66
N ASP A 6 1.42 -5.70 -14.13
CA ASP A 6 0.94 -4.43 -13.57
C ASP A 6 0.48 -4.58 -12.12
N ILE A 7 -0.22 -5.67 -11.78
CA ILE A 7 -0.61 -5.99 -10.40
C ILE A 7 0.62 -6.20 -9.51
N THR A 8 1.63 -6.94 -10.01
CA THR A 8 2.88 -7.17 -9.27
C THR A 8 3.60 -5.84 -9.03
N ARG A 9 3.75 -5.00 -10.06
CA ARG A 9 4.37 -3.67 -9.92
C ARG A 9 3.61 -2.79 -8.93
N ALA A 10 2.28 -2.74 -9.03
CA ALA A 10 1.44 -1.99 -8.11
C ALA A 10 1.62 -2.46 -6.66
N THR A 11 1.66 -3.78 -6.44
CA THR A 11 1.89 -4.37 -5.11
C THR A 11 3.26 -3.99 -4.55
N THR A 12 4.31 -4.09 -5.37
CA THR A 12 5.68 -3.74 -4.96
C THR A 12 5.80 -2.26 -4.61
N ALA A 13 5.27 -1.37 -5.45
CA ALA A 13 5.26 0.06 -5.19
C ALA A 13 4.48 0.42 -3.91
N GLY A 14 3.37 -0.30 -3.64
CA GLY A 14 2.63 -0.19 -2.39
C GLY A 14 3.50 -0.52 -1.18
N ARG A 15 4.22 -1.65 -1.24
CA ARG A 15 5.13 -2.07 -0.15
C ARG A 15 6.22 -1.05 0.13
N GLU A 16 6.82 -0.49 -0.92
CA GLU A 16 7.84 0.55 -0.78
C GLU A 16 7.27 1.78 -0.08
N ALA A 17 6.12 2.27 -0.52
CA ALA A 17 5.44 3.39 0.13
C ALA A 17 5.11 3.11 1.61
N GLY A 18 4.69 1.88 1.93
CA GLY A 18 4.45 1.45 3.32
C GLY A 18 5.72 1.49 4.17
N ARG A 19 6.85 0.97 3.65
CA ARG A 19 8.15 0.99 4.35
C ARG A 19 8.69 2.40 4.56
N ASN A 20 8.47 3.26 3.57
CA ASN A 20 8.88 4.67 3.62
C ASN A 20 8.01 5.52 4.55
N GLY A 21 6.89 4.98 5.06
CA GLY A 21 5.94 5.73 5.89
C GLY A 21 5.14 6.77 5.10
N GLU A 22 5.03 6.62 3.78
CA GLU A 22 4.24 7.51 2.93
C GLU A 22 2.75 7.44 3.25
N PRO A 23 1.95 8.48 2.97
CA PRO A 23 0.51 8.44 3.20
C PRO A 23 -0.21 7.54 2.16
N PRO A 24 -1.36 6.93 2.50
CA PRO A 24 -2.15 6.13 1.55
C PRO A 24 -2.67 6.92 0.34
N THR A 25 -2.69 8.26 0.42
CA THR A 25 -3.07 9.17 -0.66
C THR A 25 -1.99 9.29 -1.74
N ALA A 26 -0.77 8.78 -1.51
CA ALA A 26 0.29 8.68 -2.52
C ALA A 26 -0.02 7.64 -3.62
N CYS A 27 -1.04 6.80 -3.43
CA CYS A 27 -1.45 5.82 -4.44
C CYS A 27 -1.86 6.51 -5.75
N PRO A 28 -1.16 6.26 -6.88
CA PRO A 28 -1.41 6.96 -8.15
C PRO A 28 -2.64 6.42 -8.91
N TYR A 29 -3.22 5.30 -8.46
CA TYR A 29 -4.28 4.61 -9.18
C TYR A 29 -5.67 5.14 -8.81
N PRO A 30 -6.58 5.32 -9.79
CA PRO A 30 -7.95 5.76 -9.53
C PRO A 30 -8.73 4.73 -8.72
N ARG A 31 -9.78 5.17 -8.01
CA ARG A 31 -10.56 4.34 -7.07
C ARG A 31 -11.17 3.08 -7.70
N THR A 32 -11.45 3.10 -9.00
CA THR A 32 -12.05 2.00 -9.74
C THR A 32 -11.04 0.99 -10.28
N SER A 33 -9.73 1.28 -10.19
CA SER A 33 -8.70 0.42 -10.77
C SER A 33 -8.33 -0.74 -9.84
N LEU A 34 -8.25 -1.95 -10.40
CA LEU A 34 -7.72 -3.13 -9.71
C LEU A 34 -6.28 -2.93 -9.21
N LEU A 35 -5.50 -2.09 -9.89
CA LEU A 35 -4.14 -1.76 -9.49
C LEU A 35 -4.10 -0.98 -8.17
N ARG A 36 -5.15 -0.21 -7.87
CA ARG A 36 -5.29 0.46 -6.56
C ARG A 36 -5.41 -0.56 -5.44
N THR A 37 -6.21 -1.59 -5.64
CA THR A 37 -6.37 -2.67 -4.66
C THR A 37 -5.06 -3.41 -4.42
N ALA A 38 -4.31 -3.70 -5.49
CA ALA A 38 -2.99 -4.34 -5.39
C ALA A 38 -1.99 -3.46 -4.61
N TRP A 39 -1.94 -2.16 -4.93
CA TRP A 39 -1.09 -1.21 -4.24
C TRP A 39 -1.43 -1.07 -2.76
N ILE A 40 -2.72 -0.92 -2.43
CA ILE A 40 -3.17 -0.76 -1.03
C ILE A 40 -2.83 -2.01 -0.20
N ARG A 41 -2.96 -3.21 -0.77
CA ARG A 41 -2.56 -4.46 -0.10
C ARG A 41 -1.07 -4.47 0.24
N GLY A 42 -0.21 -4.17 -0.74
CA GLY A 42 1.23 -4.08 -0.51
C GLY A 42 1.59 -3.02 0.53
N TYR A 43 0.95 -1.85 0.46
CA TYR A 43 1.13 -0.77 1.43
C TYR A 43 0.76 -1.19 2.85
N ALA A 44 -0.41 -1.81 3.03
CA ALA A 44 -0.87 -2.25 4.35
C ALA A 44 0.01 -3.35 4.95
N GLU A 45 0.52 -4.27 4.13
CA GLU A 45 1.45 -5.33 4.57
C GLU A 45 2.78 -4.77 5.07
N ALA A 46 3.26 -3.69 4.44
CA ALA A 46 4.60 -3.17 4.67
C ALA A 46 4.63 -1.95 5.61
N ARG A 47 3.50 -1.28 5.78
CA ARG A 47 3.38 -0.16 6.70
C ARG A 47 3.69 -0.67 8.11
N PRO A 48 4.64 -0.06 8.84
CA PRO A 48 4.81 -0.36 10.24
C PRO A 48 3.47 -0.06 10.93
N VAL A 49 2.83 -1.09 11.48
CA VAL A 49 1.72 -0.92 12.42
C VAL A 49 2.33 -0.10 13.54
N ALA A 50 2.09 1.21 13.52
CA ALA A 50 2.36 2.06 14.64
C ALA A 50 1.70 1.36 15.81
N ALA A 51 2.52 0.80 16.70
CA ALA A 51 2.07 0.15 17.90
C ALA A 51 1.06 1.11 18.52
N ARG A 52 -0.19 0.66 18.61
CA ARG A 52 -1.28 1.36 19.28
C ARG A 52 -0.67 1.96 20.55
N PRO A 53 -0.69 3.29 20.77
CA PRO A 53 -0.16 3.84 22.01
C PRO A 53 -0.98 3.19 23.11
N GLU A 54 -0.34 2.30 23.83
CA GLU A 54 -0.82 1.72 25.06
C GLU A 54 -1.11 2.89 25.99
N MET A 55 -2.39 3.26 26.08
CA MET A 55 -2.87 4.24 27.05
C MET A 55 -2.66 3.63 28.44
N PRO A 56 -1.80 4.20 29.29
CA PRO A 56 -1.72 3.75 30.68
C PRO A 56 -3.04 4.13 31.38
N ARG A 57 -3.60 3.17 32.11
CA ARG A 57 -4.80 3.38 32.95
C ARG A 57 -4.47 4.24 34.16
#